data_AF-A0A950Q8K3-F1
#
_entry.id   AF-A0A950Q8K3-F1
#
_cell.length_a   1.000
_cell.length_b   1.000
_cell.length_c   1.000
_cell.angle_alpha   90.00
_cell.angle_beta   90.00
_cell.angle_gamma   90.00
#
_symmetry.space_group_name_H-M   'P 1'
#
loop_
_entity.id
_entity.type
_entity.pdbx_description
1 polymer ?
#
loop_
_entity_poly.entity_id
_entity_poly.type
_entity_poly.pdbx_seq_one_letter_code
_entity_poly.pdbx_strand_id
1 'polypeptide(L)'
;MAKAKSAGEQISATANTFETAFKTGSEALKANFEKAVKNYDQFLGFQKDTVEACVKAANVAGKGAETLHNEIYAFSKQSIEDAITHGKAVMATKSVHEAFELQTGFAKSAFEAYVANMTKLSELAVATSKETFEPIQGRVQAWVDVVQSARAA
;
A
#
# COMPACT_ATOMS: atom_id res chain seq x y z
N MET A 1 7.34 -32.01 74.02
CA MET A 1 6.91 -32.41 72.65
C MET A 1 6.12 -31.33 71.89
N ALA A 2 5.56 -30.29 72.53
CA ALA A 2 4.76 -29.26 71.83
C ALA A 2 5.55 -28.32 70.89
N LYS A 3 6.79 -27.93 71.24
CA LYS A 3 7.62 -27.02 70.41
C LYS A 3 8.14 -27.63 69.11
N ALA A 4 8.28 -28.96 69.04
CA ALA A 4 8.74 -29.65 67.83
C ALA A 4 7.61 -29.79 66.78
N LYS A 5 6.35 -29.89 67.22
CA LYS A 5 5.18 -29.98 66.34
C LYS A 5 4.83 -28.64 65.69
N SER A 6 4.92 -27.53 66.44
CA SER A 6 4.72 -26.18 65.91
C SER A 6 5.82 -25.74 64.94
N ALA A 7 7.07 -26.16 65.18
CA ALA A 7 8.19 -25.89 64.27
C ALA A 7 8.06 -26.64 62.94
N GLY A 8 7.61 -27.90 62.94
CA GLY A 8 7.38 -28.68 61.73
C GLY A 8 6.23 -28.15 60.86
N GLU A 9 5.13 -27.69 61.47
CA GLU A 9 4.00 -27.06 60.76
C GLU A 9 4.40 -25.70 60.17
N GLN A 10 5.15 -24.86 60.92
CA GLN A 10 5.69 -23.59 60.41
C GLN A 10 6.67 -23.79 59.25
N ILE A 11 7.54 -24.82 59.30
CA ILE A 11 8.47 -25.14 58.23
C ILE A 11 7.71 -25.63 56.98
N SER A 12 6.67 -26.46 57.14
CA SER A 12 5.86 -26.93 56.01
C SER A 12 5.01 -25.83 55.37
N ALA A 13 4.44 -24.92 56.18
CA ALA A 13 3.68 -23.78 55.69
C ALA A 13 4.60 -22.79 54.96
N THR A 14 5.79 -22.52 55.54
CA THR A 14 6.81 -21.67 54.91
C THR A 14 7.34 -22.28 53.60
N ALA A 15 7.54 -23.59 53.55
CA ALA A 15 7.95 -24.31 52.34
C ALA A 15 6.86 -24.25 51.25
N ASN A 16 5.59 -24.49 51.59
CA ASN A 16 4.47 -24.38 50.64
C ASN A 16 4.26 -22.94 50.14
N THR A 17 4.41 -21.94 51.03
CA THR A 17 4.37 -20.52 50.65
C THR A 17 5.53 -20.16 49.73
N PHE A 18 6.73 -20.65 50.01
CA PHE A 18 7.91 -20.43 49.16
C PHE A 18 7.75 -21.11 47.80
N GLU A 19 7.30 -22.35 47.75
CA GLU A 19 7.09 -23.10 46.51
C GLU A 19 5.98 -22.46 45.64
N THR A 20 4.89 -22.00 46.27
CA THR A 20 3.82 -21.26 45.58
C THR A 20 4.33 -19.91 45.08
N ALA A 21 5.04 -19.14 45.91
CA ALA A 21 5.60 -17.85 45.51
C ALA A 21 6.65 -18.00 44.39
N PHE A 22 7.48 -19.03 44.46
CA PHE A 22 8.46 -19.35 43.41
C PHE A 22 7.77 -19.77 42.11
N LYS A 23 6.73 -20.61 42.18
CA LYS A 23 5.98 -21.05 41.00
C LYS A 23 5.22 -19.91 40.34
N THR A 24 4.46 -19.12 41.12
CA THR A 24 3.77 -17.92 40.62
C THR A 24 4.76 -16.87 40.09
N GLY A 25 5.89 -16.67 40.77
CA GLY A 25 6.94 -15.77 40.29
C GLY A 25 7.59 -16.25 38.99
N SER A 26 7.83 -17.55 38.86
CA SER A 26 8.38 -18.17 37.64
C SER A 26 7.40 -18.12 36.47
N GLU A 27 6.11 -18.38 36.70
CA GLU A 27 5.05 -18.27 35.70
C GLU A 27 4.84 -16.81 35.24
N ALA A 28 4.84 -15.86 36.18
CA ALA A 28 4.77 -14.43 35.87
C ALA A 28 5.99 -13.96 35.06
N LEU A 29 7.20 -14.43 35.41
CA LEU A 29 8.42 -14.14 34.66
C LEU A 29 8.35 -14.68 33.22
N LYS A 30 7.92 -15.94 33.05
CA LYS A 30 7.75 -16.55 31.72
C LYS A 30 6.71 -15.82 30.89
N ALA A 31 5.55 -15.51 31.47
CA ALA A 31 4.50 -14.77 30.78
C ALA A 31 4.96 -13.36 30.35
N ASN A 32 5.71 -12.66 31.22
CA ASN A 32 6.27 -11.35 30.90
C ASN A 32 7.36 -11.44 29.81
N PHE A 33 8.17 -12.49 29.82
CA PHE A 33 9.18 -12.73 28.79
C PHE A 33 8.54 -13.05 27.43
N GLU A 34 7.55 -13.94 27.39
CA GLU A 34 6.80 -14.25 26.15
C GLU A 34 6.09 -13.02 25.60
N LYS A 35 5.50 -12.19 26.47
CA LYS A 35 4.93 -10.89 26.08
C LYS A 35 5.98 -9.94 25.52
N ALA A 36 7.14 -9.81 26.17
CA ALA A 36 8.22 -8.94 25.71
C ALA A 36 8.75 -9.36 24.34
N VAL A 37 8.96 -10.66 24.12
CA VAL A 37 9.38 -11.22 22.82
C VAL A 37 8.31 -10.95 21.76
N LYS A 38 7.03 -11.23 22.05
CA LYS A 38 5.93 -10.98 21.10
C LYS A 38 5.81 -9.50 20.72
N ASN A 39 5.90 -8.60 21.70
CA ASN A 39 5.83 -7.15 21.45
C ASN A 39 7.03 -6.66 20.62
N TYR A 40 8.22 -7.21 20.89
CA TYR A 40 9.44 -6.92 20.12
C TYR A 40 9.31 -7.38 18.66
N ASP A 41 8.85 -8.61 18.43
CA ASP A 41 8.63 -9.16 17.09
C ASP A 41 7.56 -8.36 16.31
N GLN A 42 6.45 -7.98 16.97
CA GLN A 42 5.42 -7.14 16.35
C GLN A 42 5.97 -5.75 15.98
N PHE A 43 6.80 -5.14 16.84
CA PHE A 43 7.41 -3.85 16.55
C PHE A 43 8.40 -3.94 15.39
N LEU A 44 9.28 -4.95 15.37
CA LEU A 44 10.21 -5.17 14.27
C LEU A 44 9.48 -5.46 12.96
N GLY A 45 8.44 -6.29 13.00
CA GLY A 45 7.57 -6.57 11.84
C GLY A 45 6.92 -5.31 11.29
N PHE A 46 6.35 -4.47 12.17
CA PHE A 46 5.77 -3.18 11.77
C PHE A 46 6.79 -2.26 11.08
N GLN A 47 8.01 -2.15 11.60
CA GLN A 47 9.07 -1.34 10.98
C GLN A 47 9.45 -1.86 9.59
N LYS A 48 9.67 -3.18 9.48
CA LYS A 48 10.01 -3.83 8.20
C LYS A 48 8.90 -3.63 7.17
N ASP A 49 7.66 -3.94 7.54
CA ASP A 49 6.52 -3.81 6.63
C ASP A 49 6.27 -2.36 6.21
N THR A 50 6.59 -1.39 7.07
CA THR A 50 6.49 0.04 6.74
C THR A 50 7.50 0.42 5.65
N VAL A 51 8.74 -0.06 5.75
CA VAL A 51 9.74 0.13 4.69
C VAL A 51 9.29 -0.55 3.38
N GLU A 52 8.79 -1.78 3.46
CA GLU A 52 8.25 -2.48 2.29
C GLU A 52 7.06 -1.74 1.65
N ALA A 53 6.18 -1.15 2.47
CA ALA A 53 5.07 -0.34 1.99
C ALA A 53 5.55 0.91 1.24
N CYS A 54 6.56 1.61 1.75
CA CYS A 54 7.17 2.76 1.08
C CYS A 54 7.81 2.35 -0.25
N VAL A 55 8.53 1.22 -0.31
CA VAL A 55 9.12 0.71 -1.55
C VAL A 55 8.04 0.35 -2.57
N LYS A 56 6.94 -0.29 -2.13
CA LYS A 56 5.79 -0.58 -3.01
C LYS A 56 5.17 0.71 -3.56
N ALA A 57 4.93 1.70 -2.70
CA ALA A 57 4.42 3.01 -3.11
C ALA A 57 5.32 3.69 -4.16
N ALA A 58 6.64 3.69 -3.94
CA ALA A 58 7.60 4.26 -4.88
C ALA A 58 7.58 3.53 -6.24
N ASN A 59 7.51 2.20 -6.23
CA ASN A 59 7.42 1.40 -7.45
C ASN A 59 6.13 1.67 -8.24
N VAL A 60 4.99 1.78 -7.54
CA VAL A 60 3.70 2.11 -8.16
C VAL A 60 3.74 3.51 -8.77
N ALA A 61 4.25 4.50 -8.04
CA ALA A 61 4.40 5.85 -8.55
C ALA A 61 5.29 5.90 -9.80
N GLY A 62 6.41 5.17 -9.81
CA GLY A 62 7.30 5.04 -10.96
C GLY A 62 6.60 4.43 -12.18
N LYS A 63 5.86 3.34 -12.00
CA LYS A 63 5.07 2.71 -13.07
C LYS A 63 3.96 3.61 -13.60
N GLY A 64 3.29 4.36 -12.72
CA GLY A 64 2.27 5.31 -13.13
C GLY A 64 2.84 6.44 -13.99
N ALA A 65 4.02 6.96 -13.62
CA ALA A 65 4.73 7.95 -14.43
C ALA A 65 5.15 7.41 -15.81
N GLU A 66 5.68 6.19 -15.86
CA GLU A 66 6.01 5.50 -17.12
C GLU A 66 4.77 5.30 -18.00
N THR A 67 3.67 4.86 -17.40
CA THR A 67 2.40 4.64 -18.11
C THR A 67 1.86 5.94 -18.69
N LEU A 68 1.88 7.04 -17.92
CA LEU A 68 1.45 8.36 -18.38
C LEU A 68 2.31 8.86 -19.55
N HIS A 69 3.63 8.70 -19.46
CA HIS A 69 4.55 9.05 -20.52
C HIS A 69 4.27 8.27 -21.81
N ASN A 70 4.10 6.95 -21.68
CA ASN A 70 3.81 6.09 -22.82
C ASN A 70 2.49 6.44 -23.50
N GLU A 71 1.46 6.83 -22.74
CA GLU A 71 0.18 7.27 -23.30
C GLU A 71 0.32 8.56 -24.11
N ILE A 72 1.03 9.55 -23.57
CA ILE A 72 1.30 10.81 -24.29
C ILE A 72 2.08 10.55 -25.58
N TYR A 73 3.08 9.68 -25.52
CA TYR A 73 3.87 9.29 -26.67
C TYR A 73 3.02 8.56 -27.73
N ALA A 74 2.19 7.60 -27.31
CA ALA A 74 1.29 6.87 -28.20
C ALA A 74 0.29 7.80 -28.90
N PHE A 75 -0.34 8.71 -28.15
CA PHE A 75 -1.26 9.70 -28.72
C PHE A 75 -0.57 10.62 -29.73
N SER A 76 0.65 11.06 -29.43
CA SER A 76 1.43 11.92 -30.33
C SER A 76 1.76 11.19 -31.64
N LYS A 77 2.16 9.92 -31.54
CA LYS A 77 2.44 9.08 -32.70
C LYS A 77 1.17 8.88 -33.55
N GLN A 78 0.06 8.52 -32.92
CA GLN A 78 -1.23 8.35 -33.60
C GLN A 78 -1.66 9.64 -34.32
N SER A 79 -1.54 10.80 -33.67
CA SER A 79 -1.90 12.09 -34.25
C SER A 79 -1.12 12.40 -35.54
N ILE A 80 0.16 12.01 -35.60
CA ILE A 80 1.00 12.16 -36.80
C ILE A 80 0.53 11.21 -37.90
N GLU A 81 0.26 9.95 -37.57
CA GLU A 81 -0.24 8.96 -38.53
C GLU A 81 -1.60 9.37 -39.12
N ASP A 82 -2.49 9.90 -38.29
CA ASP A 82 -3.80 10.41 -38.69
C ASP A 82 -3.67 11.61 -39.63
N ALA A 83 -2.78 12.57 -39.30
CA ALA A 83 -2.52 13.74 -40.13
C ALA A 83 -1.95 13.36 -41.51
N ILE A 84 -1.04 12.40 -41.56
CA ILE A 84 -0.48 11.88 -42.83
C ILE A 84 -1.58 11.21 -43.66
N THR A 85 -2.41 10.39 -43.02
CA THR A 85 -3.53 9.68 -43.67
C THR A 85 -4.53 10.68 -44.25
N HIS A 86 -4.90 11.68 -43.46
CA HIS A 86 -5.80 12.76 -43.89
C HIS A 86 -5.21 13.57 -45.04
N GLY A 87 -3.93 13.97 -44.96
CA GLY A 87 -3.25 14.70 -46.02
C GLY A 87 -3.24 13.95 -47.35
N LYS A 88 -3.01 12.63 -47.32
CA LYS A 88 -3.12 11.76 -48.50
C LYS A 88 -4.53 11.72 -49.05
N ALA A 89 -5.54 11.62 -48.19
CA ALA A 89 -6.94 11.60 -48.60
C ALA A 89 -7.32 12.90 -49.31
N VAL A 90 -6.98 14.05 -48.73
CA VAL A 90 -7.24 15.37 -49.33
C VAL A 90 -6.59 15.51 -50.70
N MET A 91 -5.30 15.14 -50.83
CA MET A 91 -4.58 15.20 -52.11
C MET A 91 -5.14 14.26 -53.19
N ALA A 92 -5.81 13.18 -52.79
CA ALA A 92 -6.43 12.24 -53.73
C ALA A 92 -7.76 12.75 -54.30
N THR A 93 -8.41 13.72 -53.62
CA THR A 93 -9.67 14.30 -54.09
C THR A 93 -9.47 15.27 -55.26
N LYS A 94 -10.43 15.29 -56.19
CA LYS A 94 -10.47 16.28 -57.29
C LYS A 94 -11.51 17.38 -57.05
N SER A 95 -12.24 17.29 -55.95
CA SER A 95 -13.37 18.16 -55.61
C SER A 95 -13.06 18.97 -54.35
N VAL A 96 -13.17 20.30 -54.46
CA VAL A 96 -13.02 21.21 -53.31
C VAL A 96 -14.05 20.91 -52.22
N HIS A 97 -15.26 20.49 -52.62
CA HIS A 97 -16.32 20.13 -51.68
C HIS A 97 -15.94 18.87 -50.88
N GLU A 98 -15.44 17.84 -51.54
CA GLU A 98 -15.00 16.59 -50.91
C GLU A 98 -13.80 16.83 -49.98
N ALA A 99 -12.86 17.69 -50.40
CA ALA A 99 -11.75 18.12 -49.55
C ALA A 99 -12.23 18.84 -48.27
N PHE A 100 -13.29 19.66 -48.37
CA PHE A 100 -13.88 20.34 -47.23
C PHE A 100 -14.59 19.37 -46.27
N GLU A 101 -15.32 18.39 -46.80
CA GLU A 101 -15.93 17.32 -46.00
C GLU A 101 -14.87 16.50 -45.26
N LEU A 102 -13.77 16.12 -45.93
CA LEU A 102 -12.65 15.44 -45.28
C LEU A 102 -12.05 16.31 -44.16
N GLN A 103 -11.82 17.59 -44.40
CA GLN A 103 -11.22 18.48 -43.41
C GLN A 103 -12.10 18.67 -42.17
N THR A 104 -13.41 18.81 -42.37
CA THR A 104 -14.38 18.93 -41.26
C THR A 104 -14.52 17.62 -40.49
N GLY A 105 -14.51 16.48 -41.19
CA GLY A 105 -14.48 15.15 -40.57
C GLY A 105 -13.21 14.92 -39.75
N PHE A 106 -12.04 15.25 -40.29
CA PHE A 106 -10.77 15.16 -39.57
C PHE A 106 -10.75 16.04 -38.31
N ALA A 107 -11.22 17.29 -38.40
CA ALA A 107 -11.30 18.18 -37.25
C ALA A 107 -12.18 17.60 -36.13
N LYS A 108 -13.32 17.02 -36.50
CA LYS A 108 -14.22 16.35 -35.53
C LYS A 108 -13.54 15.14 -34.88
N SER A 109 -12.96 14.24 -35.68
CA SER A 109 -12.28 13.05 -35.17
C SER A 109 -11.08 13.41 -34.29
N ALA A 110 -10.28 14.41 -34.68
CA ALA A 110 -9.15 14.88 -33.89
C ALA A 110 -9.60 15.46 -32.53
N PHE A 111 -10.72 16.18 -32.50
CA PHE A 111 -11.30 16.67 -31.25
C PHE A 111 -11.79 15.53 -30.35
N GLU A 112 -12.52 14.56 -30.91
CA GLU A 112 -12.98 13.38 -30.16
C GLU A 112 -11.81 12.57 -29.60
N ALA A 113 -10.77 12.33 -30.39
CA ALA A 113 -9.56 11.64 -29.97
C ALA A 113 -8.81 12.39 -28.86
N TYR A 114 -8.71 13.72 -28.97
CA TYR A 114 -8.09 14.55 -27.94
C TYR A 114 -8.82 14.49 -26.60
N VAL A 115 -10.16 14.64 -26.62
CA VAL A 115 -10.98 14.54 -25.41
C VAL A 115 -10.84 13.15 -24.79
N ALA A 116 -10.89 12.09 -25.59
CA ALA A 116 -10.70 10.72 -25.12
C ALA A 116 -9.33 10.52 -24.44
N ASN A 117 -8.26 11.03 -25.05
CA ASN A 117 -6.92 10.97 -24.46
C ASN A 117 -6.83 11.76 -23.15
N MET A 118 -7.42 12.95 -23.06
CA MET A 118 -7.47 13.71 -21.81
C MET A 118 -8.20 12.96 -20.69
N THR A 119 -9.34 12.35 -20.99
CA THR A 119 -10.07 11.53 -20.03
C THR A 119 -9.21 10.37 -19.54
N LYS A 120 -8.54 9.66 -20.45
CA LYS A 120 -7.65 8.55 -20.10
C LYS A 120 -6.46 8.97 -19.25
N LEU A 121 -5.81 10.10 -19.56
CA LEU A 121 -4.73 10.65 -18.74
C LEU A 121 -5.21 11.02 -17.33
N SER A 122 -6.43 11.58 -17.21
CA SER A 122 -7.03 11.88 -15.90
C SER A 122 -7.31 10.62 -15.08
N GLU A 123 -7.85 9.58 -15.72
CA GLU A 123 -8.10 8.29 -15.06
C GLU A 123 -6.80 7.64 -14.58
N LEU A 124 -5.77 7.63 -15.42
CA LEU A 124 -4.43 7.12 -15.08
C LEU A 124 -3.80 7.89 -13.90
N ALA A 125 -3.93 9.22 -13.88
CA ALA A 125 -3.40 10.05 -12.81
C ALA A 125 -4.10 9.79 -11.46
N VAL A 126 -5.43 9.63 -11.48
CA VAL A 126 -6.23 9.29 -10.29
C VAL A 126 -5.90 7.89 -9.80
N ALA A 127 -5.84 6.92 -10.71
CA ALA A 127 -5.49 5.53 -10.38
C ALA A 127 -4.09 5.43 -9.77
N THR A 128 -3.08 6.02 -10.42
CA THR A 128 -1.69 6.05 -9.93
C THR A 128 -1.61 6.65 -8.53
N SER A 129 -2.32 7.76 -8.30
CA SER A 129 -2.34 8.42 -7.01
C SER A 129 -2.94 7.49 -5.94
N LYS A 130 -4.11 6.90 -6.21
CA LYS A 130 -4.79 5.97 -5.29
C LYS A 130 -3.89 4.77 -4.94
N GLU A 131 -3.34 4.12 -5.95
CA GLU A 131 -2.48 2.94 -5.79
C GLU A 131 -1.17 3.27 -5.06
N THR A 132 -0.64 4.49 -5.22
CA THR A 132 0.55 4.95 -4.50
C THR A 132 0.31 5.09 -2.99
N PHE A 133 -0.89 5.54 -2.59
CA PHE A 133 -1.22 5.75 -1.17
C PHE A 133 -1.75 4.51 -0.46
N GLU A 134 -2.29 3.54 -1.19
CA GLU A 134 -2.87 2.32 -0.62
C GLU A 134 -1.92 1.55 0.33
N PRO A 135 -0.63 1.32 0.01
CA PRO A 135 0.31 0.67 0.92
C PRO A 135 0.48 1.41 2.25
N ILE A 136 0.42 2.74 2.24
CA ILE A 136 0.57 3.60 3.43
C ILE A 136 -0.69 3.56 4.28
N GLN A 137 -1.88 3.60 3.67
CA GLN A 137 -3.15 3.47 4.38
C GLN A 137 -3.22 2.15 5.15
N GLY A 138 -2.74 1.05 4.57
CA GLY A 138 -2.62 -0.24 5.25
C GLY A 138 -1.68 -0.26 6.45
N ARG A 139 -0.78 0.73 6.61
CA ARG A 139 0.08 0.90 7.80
C ARG A 139 -0.56 1.69 8.92
N VAL A 140 -1.49 2.59 8.62
CA VAL A 140 -2.30 3.25 9.65
C VAL A 140 -3.11 2.23 10.45
N GLN A 141 -3.68 1.23 9.77
CA GLN A 141 -4.42 0.15 10.45
C GLN A 141 -3.49 -0.73 11.30
N ALA A 142 -2.32 -1.12 10.79
CA ALA A 142 -1.36 -1.92 11.55
C ALA A 142 -0.77 -1.16 12.75
N TRP A 143 -0.65 0.16 12.66
CA TRP A 143 -0.25 0.98 13.80
C TRP A 143 -1.27 0.90 14.94
N VAL A 144 -2.57 0.85 14.64
CA VAL A 144 -3.62 0.66 15.65
C VAL A 144 -3.41 -0.67 16.38
N ASP A 145 -3.07 -1.74 15.67
CA ASP A 145 -2.82 -3.07 16.28
C ASP A 145 -1.56 -3.07 17.18
N VAL A 146 -0.51 -2.35 16.77
CA VAL A 146 0.70 -2.17 17.59
C VAL A 146 0.38 -1.39 18.88
N VAL A 147 -0.36 -0.27 18.77
CA VAL A 147 -0.75 0.54 19.93
C VAL A 147 -1.67 -0.23 20.89
N GLN A 148 -2.60 -1.01 20.36
CA GLN A 148 -3.48 -1.87 21.18
C GLN A 148 -2.70 -2.98 21.89
N SER A 149 -1.76 -3.62 21.21
CA SER A 149 -0.90 -4.66 21.79
C SER A 149 0.00 -4.10 22.89
N ALA A 150 0.54 -2.89 22.69
CA ALA A 150 1.35 -2.19 23.70
C ALA A 150 0.54 -1.72 24.91
N ARG A 151 -0.75 -1.39 24.75
CA ARG A 151 -1.65 -1.01 25.85
C ARG A 151 -2.16 -2.20 26.67
N ALA A 152 -2.22 -3.39 26.07
CA ALA A 152 -2.62 -4.63 26.73
C ALA A 152 -1.46 -5.35 27.45
N ALA A 153 -0.23 -4.85 27.29
CA ALA A 153 0.99 -5.32 27.96
C ALA A 153 1.10 -4.71 29.36
#